data_AF-A0A8J6NF26-F1
#
_entry.id   AF-A0A8J6NF26-F1
#
_cell.length_a   1.000
_cell.length_b   1.000
_cell.length_c   1.000
_cell.angle_alpha   90.00
_cell.angle_beta   90.00
_cell.angle_gamma   90.00
#
_symmetry.space_group_name_H-M   'P 1'
#
loop_
_entity.id
_entity.type
_entity.pdbx_description
1 polymer ?
#
loop_
_entity_poly.entity_id
_entity_poly.type
_entity_poly.pdbx_seq_one_letter_code
_entity_poly.pdbx_strand_id
1 'polypeptide(L)'
;MPQNIYGFKYGQYGNTEAVIAHKKGIILQTNNYTNRGTAFNDEERYRLDLIGALPPSIRPLEMQVVNSADKVAGKEDDIERFIYIRSLYDRNVTLAHALVKSDIERYMKIIYTPTVGLACQRYSSMFRHANGIHFYPGNIDQAENILRRFVHSNIRVAVVTDNQGILGIGDQGAGGIAICLGKLMLYTQGAGIAPWHCLPISLDVGTDNKALLEDPFYLGWRHERIRGDKYLHFVQRFARAFRSVFPNALCQWEDFSKQNAFAIRDSYLHDLISFNDDIQGTGSVTLAAILTGMKIKKEKITDQRYLIHGAGAGGVGIAEQIESAMIEEGLPAEVARAQIYTLDSRGLVTSARNLEPVKQELAKEPPRNARF
;
A
#
# COMPACT_ATOMS: atom_id res chain seq x y z
N MET A 1 -23.48 9.52 -9.48
CA MET A 1 -22.39 9.86 -8.55
C MET A 1 -22.87 9.64 -7.11
N PRO A 2 -22.13 8.91 -6.27
CA PRO A 2 -22.44 8.73 -4.84
C PRO A 2 -22.49 10.04 -4.04
N GLN A 3 -21.93 11.13 -4.60
CA GLN A 3 -21.95 12.49 -4.04
C GLN A 3 -23.36 13.01 -3.69
N ASN A 4 -24.43 12.42 -4.24
CA ASN A 4 -25.80 12.80 -3.89
C ASN A 4 -26.40 11.97 -2.73
N ILE A 5 -25.71 10.96 -2.19
CA ILE A 5 -26.22 10.11 -1.10
C ILE A 5 -25.67 10.56 0.26
N TYR A 6 -24.38 10.93 0.31
CA TYR A 6 -23.70 11.32 1.53
C TYR A 6 -22.57 12.31 1.25
N GLY A 7 -22.09 12.97 2.30
CA GLY A 7 -20.95 13.87 2.30
C GLY A 7 -20.17 13.77 3.61
N PHE A 8 -19.09 14.54 3.71
CA PHE A 8 -18.27 14.60 4.91
C PHE A 8 -18.21 16.02 5.45
N LYS A 9 -18.39 16.16 6.76
CA LYS A 9 -18.07 17.40 7.47
C LYS A 9 -16.64 17.32 7.94
N TYR A 10 -15.82 18.26 7.49
CA TYR A 10 -14.43 18.39 7.91
C TYR A 10 -14.29 19.48 8.96
N GLY A 11 -13.47 19.23 9.98
CA GLY A 11 -13.06 20.23 10.96
C GLY A 11 -11.99 21.17 10.40
N GLN A 12 -11.57 22.14 11.23
CA GLN A 12 -10.61 23.18 10.84
C GLN A 12 -9.28 22.62 10.29
N TYR A 13 -8.83 21.47 10.79
CA TYR A 13 -7.58 20.82 10.37
C TYR A 13 -7.80 19.71 9.35
N GLY A 14 -8.99 19.67 8.73
CA GLY A 14 -9.35 18.65 7.75
C GLY A 14 -9.72 17.29 8.35
N ASN A 15 -9.64 17.06 9.66
CA ASN A 15 -10.15 15.82 10.26
C ASN A 15 -11.64 15.65 9.93
N THR A 16 -12.10 14.42 9.68
CA THR A 16 -13.53 14.19 9.43
C THR A 16 -14.28 14.17 10.76
N GLU A 17 -15.22 15.09 10.94
CA GLU A 17 -16.04 15.21 12.15
C GLU A 17 -17.33 14.39 12.05
N ALA A 18 -17.92 14.30 10.86
CA ALA A 18 -19.15 13.56 10.65
C ALA A 18 -19.30 13.09 9.19
N VAL A 19 -20.05 12.00 9.01
CA VAL A 19 -20.61 11.59 7.72
C VAL A 19 -22.05 12.13 7.66
N ILE A 20 -22.34 12.95 6.65
CA ILE A 20 -23.64 13.58 6.46
C ILE A 20 -24.43 12.72 5.47
N ALA A 21 -25.62 12.25 5.86
CA ALA A 21 -26.55 11.59 4.94
C ALA A 21 -27.37 12.66 4.18
N HIS A 22 -27.26 12.70 2.85
CA HIS A 22 -28.05 13.59 1.99
C HIS A 22 -29.33 12.94 1.47
N LYS A 23 -29.40 11.61 1.49
CA LYS A 23 -30.60 10.82 1.19
C LYS A 23 -31.04 10.00 2.39
N LYS A 24 -32.28 9.51 2.32
CA LYS A 24 -32.89 8.62 3.31
C LYS A 24 -33.39 7.34 2.64
N GLY A 25 -33.78 6.36 3.45
CA GLY A 25 -34.30 5.08 2.99
C GLY A 25 -33.20 4.06 2.69
N ILE A 26 -33.62 2.93 2.11
CA ILE A 26 -32.79 1.75 1.84
C ILE A 26 -31.50 2.10 1.06
N ILE A 27 -31.51 3.17 0.26
CA ILE A 27 -30.33 3.63 -0.49
C ILE A 27 -29.12 3.92 0.43
N LEU A 28 -29.33 4.35 1.68
CA LEU A 28 -28.24 4.56 2.64
C LEU A 28 -27.50 3.27 3.02
N GLN A 29 -28.19 2.13 2.93
CA GLN A 29 -27.59 0.82 3.21
C GLN A 29 -26.72 0.32 2.05
N THR A 30 -26.87 0.91 0.84
CA THR A 30 -26.07 0.53 -0.34
C THR A 30 -24.68 1.14 -0.35
N ASN A 31 -24.43 2.17 0.47
CA ASN A 31 -23.12 2.80 0.59
C ASN A 31 -22.40 2.31 1.84
N ASN A 32 -21.18 1.81 1.66
CA ASN A 32 -20.39 1.18 2.70
C ASN A 32 -19.83 2.14 3.77
N TYR A 33 -19.83 3.46 3.52
CA TYR A 33 -19.41 4.47 4.51
C TYR A 33 -20.56 4.93 5.40
N THR A 34 -21.81 4.90 4.91
CA THR A 34 -23.00 5.25 5.71
C THR A 34 -23.67 4.05 6.34
N ASN A 35 -23.54 2.87 5.76
CA ASN A 35 -24.22 1.67 6.23
C ASN A 35 -23.68 1.21 7.58
N ARG A 36 -24.56 1.20 8.59
CA ARG A 36 -24.29 0.66 9.93
C ARG A 36 -25.00 -0.68 10.19
N GLY A 37 -25.76 -1.18 9.22
CA GLY A 37 -26.59 -2.37 9.36
C GLY A 37 -27.51 -2.28 10.57
N THR A 38 -27.56 -3.34 11.38
CA THR A 38 -28.39 -3.42 12.59
C THR A 38 -27.96 -2.49 13.73
N ALA A 39 -26.87 -1.73 13.59
CA ALA A 39 -26.41 -0.78 14.59
C ALA A 39 -27.07 0.61 14.48
N PHE A 40 -27.93 0.84 13.48
CA PHE A 40 -28.85 1.98 13.51
C PHE A 40 -29.83 1.82 14.68
N ASN A 41 -29.87 2.80 15.58
CA ASN A 41 -30.82 2.82 16.69
C ASN A 41 -32.23 3.25 16.23
N ASP A 42 -33.22 3.20 17.11
CA ASP A 42 -34.62 3.49 16.74
C ASP A 42 -34.82 4.93 16.23
N GLU A 43 -34.17 5.91 16.86
CA GLU A 43 -34.22 7.31 16.43
C GLU A 43 -33.61 7.48 15.03
N GLU A 44 -32.44 6.90 14.78
CA GLU A 44 -31.77 6.92 13.50
C GLU A 44 -32.62 6.25 12.42
N ARG A 45 -33.22 5.10 12.73
CA ARG A 45 -34.12 4.39 11.81
C ARG A 45 -35.33 5.23 11.45
N TYR A 46 -35.95 5.90 12.42
CA TYR A 46 -37.06 6.82 12.16
C TYR A 46 -36.61 8.01 11.31
N ARG A 47 -35.55 8.71 11.71
CA ARG A 47 -35.08 9.93 11.03
C ARG A 47 -34.55 9.68 9.63
N LEU A 48 -33.98 8.50 9.36
CA LEU A 48 -33.38 8.12 8.09
C LEU A 48 -34.32 7.27 7.22
N ASP A 49 -35.60 7.15 7.56
CA ASP A 49 -36.62 6.36 6.84
C ASP A 49 -36.22 4.87 6.63
N LEU A 50 -35.63 4.25 7.66
CA LEU A 50 -35.20 2.85 7.66
C LEU A 50 -36.16 1.93 8.43
N ILE A 51 -37.30 2.44 8.91
CA ILE A 51 -38.32 1.62 9.56
C ILE A 51 -38.84 0.57 8.56
N GLY A 52 -38.87 -0.69 9.00
CA GLY A 52 -39.23 -1.83 8.14
C GLY A 52 -38.11 -2.30 7.20
N ALA A 53 -37.01 -1.54 7.07
CA ALA A 53 -35.88 -1.91 6.21
C ALA A 53 -34.84 -2.81 6.91
N LEU A 54 -34.93 -2.98 8.23
CA LEU A 54 -34.01 -3.77 9.05
C LEU A 54 -34.80 -4.61 10.06
N PRO A 55 -34.29 -5.79 10.49
CA PRO A 55 -34.86 -6.54 11.60
C PRO A 55 -34.99 -5.68 12.87
N PRO A 56 -36.00 -5.91 13.72
CA PRO A 56 -36.32 -4.99 14.84
C PRO A 56 -35.23 -4.94 15.91
N SER A 57 -34.46 -6.01 16.11
CA SER A 57 -33.37 -6.02 17.08
C SER A 57 -32.25 -5.05 16.68
N ILE A 58 -31.86 -4.18 17.61
CA ILE A 58 -30.66 -3.35 17.49
C ILE A 58 -29.47 -4.18 17.97
N ARG A 59 -28.45 -4.27 17.12
CA ARG A 59 -27.16 -4.87 17.48
C ARG A 59 -26.09 -3.78 17.38
N PRO A 60 -25.63 -3.22 18.52
CA PRO A 60 -24.56 -2.22 18.56
C PRO A 60 -23.28 -2.70 17.88
N LEU A 61 -22.37 -1.77 17.58
CA LEU A 61 -21.13 -2.04 16.85
C LEU A 61 -20.30 -3.13 17.54
N GLU A 62 -20.20 -3.08 18.87
CA GLU A 62 -19.44 -4.02 19.69
C GLU A 62 -19.96 -5.46 19.52
N MET A 63 -21.28 -5.62 19.51
CA MET A 63 -21.92 -6.92 19.28
C MET A 63 -21.84 -7.37 17.82
N GLN A 64 -21.82 -6.43 16.87
CA GLN A 64 -21.54 -6.74 15.46
C GLN A 64 -20.10 -7.22 15.25
N VAL A 65 -19.14 -6.65 16.00
CA VAL A 65 -17.73 -7.08 15.99
C VAL A 65 -17.61 -8.50 16.50
N VAL A 66 -18.20 -8.82 17.66
CA VAL A 66 -18.21 -10.21 18.21
C VAL A 66 -18.78 -11.18 17.19
N ASN A 67 -19.96 -10.89 16.64
CA ASN A 67 -20.59 -11.76 15.63
C ASN A 67 -19.75 -11.91 14.35
N SER A 68 -19.00 -10.87 13.96
CA SER A 68 -18.13 -10.92 12.79
C SER A 68 -16.86 -11.71 13.07
N ALA A 69 -16.31 -11.61 14.28
CA ALA A 69 -15.18 -12.40 14.73
C ALA A 69 -15.52 -13.90 14.74
N ASP A 70 -16.71 -14.27 15.24
CA ASP A 70 -17.19 -15.67 15.20
C ASP A 70 -17.26 -16.22 13.77
N LYS A 71 -17.77 -15.41 12.84
CA LYS A 71 -17.84 -15.78 11.41
C LYS A 71 -16.46 -15.94 10.78
N VAL A 72 -15.50 -15.10 11.15
CA VAL A 72 -14.10 -15.25 10.69
C VAL A 72 -13.47 -16.50 11.30
N ALA A 73 -13.71 -16.77 12.59
CA ALA A 73 -13.21 -17.96 13.25
C ALA A 73 -13.75 -19.25 12.63
N GLY A 74 -15.01 -19.24 12.18
CA GLY A 74 -15.64 -20.38 11.49
C GLY A 74 -15.22 -20.59 10.03
N LYS A 75 -14.35 -19.74 9.46
CA LYS A 75 -13.79 -19.98 8.11
C LYS A 75 -12.71 -21.04 8.15
N GLU A 76 -12.60 -21.81 7.08
CA GLU A 76 -11.68 -22.94 6.97
C GLU A 76 -10.22 -22.47 6.97
N ASP A 77 -9.88 -21.57 6.07
CA ASP A 77 -8.51 -21.09 5.85
C ASP A 77 -8.41 -19.56 5.83
N ASP A 78 -7.18 -19.06 5.76
CA ASP A 78 -6.92 -17.62 5.82
C ASP A 78 -7.43 -16.87 4.58
N ILE A 79 -7.51 -17.52 3.42
CA ILE A 79 -8.04 -16.87 2.21
C ILE A 79 -9.55 -16.68 2.33
N GLU A 80 -10.28 -17.63 2.89
CA GLU A 80 -11.71 -17.48 3.21
C GLU A 80 -11.96 -16.41 4.28
N ARG A 81 -11.06 -16.29 5.27
CA ARG A 81 -11.08 -15.20 6.27
C ARG A 81 -10.87 -13.84 5.59
N PHE A 82 -9.89 -13.74 4.69
CA PHE A 82 -9.63 -12.54 3.90
C PHE A 82 -10.86 -12.17 3.05
N ILE A 83 -11.43 -13.13 2.34
CA ILE A 83 -12.63 -12.96 1.50
C ILE A 83 -13.80 -12.41 2.32
N TYR A 84 -13.99 -12.91 3.54
CA TYR A 84 -15.03 -12.41 4.46
C TYR A 84 -14.76 -10.97 4.89
N ILE A 85 -13.54 -10.66 5.36
CA ILE A 85 -13.19 -9.32 5.84
C ILE A 85 -13.28 -8.29 4.70
N ARG A 86 -12.87 -8.65 3.48
CA ARG A 86 -13.02 -7.80 2.30
C ARG A 86 -14.50 -7.56 1.95
N SER A 87 -15.33 -8.60 2.00
CA SER A 87 -16.78 -8.44 1.81
C SER A 87 -17.41 -7.56 2.89
N LEU A 88 -16.92 -7.66 4.13
CA LEU A 88 -17.35 -6.80 5.22
C LEU A 88 -16.98 -5.35 4.94
N TYR A 89 -15.76 -5.08 4.46
CA TYR A 89 -15.31 -3.74 4.06
C TYR A 89 -16.16 -3.15 2.94
N ASP A 90 -16.47 -3.95 1.91
CA ASP A 90 -17.31 -3.52 0.78
C ASP A 90 -18.76 -3.22 1.20
N ARG A 91 -19.20 -3.70 2.37
CA ARG A 91 -20.57 -3.51 2.89
C ARG A 91 -20.68 -2.47 4.01
N ASN A 92 -19.71 -2.45 4.93
CA ASN A 92 -19.70 -1.61 6.12
C ASN A 92 -18.24 -1.40 6.57
N VAL A 93 -17.68 -0.28 6.13
CA VAL A 93 -16.27 0.09 6.35
C VAL A 93 -15.99 0.27 7.84
N THR A 94 -16.91 0.88 8.60
CA THR A 94 -16.77 1.07 10.05
C THR A 94 -16.64 -0.25 10.78
N LEU A 95 -17.52 -1.22 10.47
CA LEU A 95 -17.50 -2.54 11.11
C LEU A 95 -16.26 -3.35 10.69
N ALA A 96 -15.82 -3.26 9.42
CA ALA A 96 -14.60 -3.91 8.98
C ALA A 96 -13.38 -3.41 9.76
N HIS A 97 -13.23 -2.09 9.92
CA HIS A 97 -12.15 -1.51 10.71
C HIS A 97 -12.29 -1.77 12.21
N ALA A 98 -13.51 -1.79 12.75
CA ALA A 98 -13.75 -2.15 14.15
C ALA A 98 -13.36 -3.60 14.44
N LEU A 99 -13.63 -4.52 13.50
CA LEU A 99 -13.18 -5.91 13.57
C LEU A 99 -11.66 -6.00 13.55
N VAL A 100 -10.99 -5.35 12.60
CA VAL A 100 -9.52 -5.37 12.52
C VAL A 100 -8.92 -4.79 13.81
N LYS A 101 -9.48 -3.70 14.34
CA LYS A 101 -9.02 -3.07 15.59
C LYS A 101 -9.19 -3.97 16.80
N SER A 102 -10.19 -4.86 16.83
CA SER A 102 -10.44 -5.70 18.01
C SER A 102 -9.32 -6.71 18.27
N ASP A 103 -8.56 -7.08 17.24
CA ASP A 103 -7.37 -7.94 17.33
C ASP A 103 -6.44 -7.66 16.14
N ILE A 104 -5.71 -6.54 16.23
CA ILE A 104 -4.89 -6.05 15.12
C ILE A 104 -3.79 -7.04 14.72
N GLU A 105 -3.18 -7.73 15.68
CA GLU A 105 -2.10 -8.67 15.41
C GLU A 105 -2.61 -9.86 14.58
N ARG A 106 -3.77 -10.41 14.96
CA ARG A 106 -4.39 -11.51 14.22
C ARG A 106 -4.86 -11.06 12.84
N TYR A 107 -5.64 -9.98 12.77
CA TYR A 107 -6.28 -9.60 11.52
C TYR A 107 -5.31 -9.00 10.51
N MET A 108 -4.20 -8.38 10.95
CA MET A 108 -3.14 -7.91 10.05
C MET A 108 -2.54 -9.06 9.22
N LYS A 109 -2.35 -10.25 9.81
CA LYS A 109 -1.86 -11.46 9.11
C LYS A 109 -2.86 -11.98 8.06
N ILE A 110 -4.14 -11.60 8.17
CA ILE A 110 -5.21 -11.95 7.24
C ILE A 110 -5.38 -10.91 6.15
N ILE A 111 -5.47 -9.62 6.49
CA ILE A 111 -5.74 -8.54 5.51
C ILE A 111 -4.49 -8.09 4.74
N TYR A 112 -3.30 -8.45 5.25
CA TYR A 112 -2.01 -8.13 4.69
C TYR A 112 -1.15 -9.40 4.59
N THR A 113 0.17 -9.28 4.69
CA THR A 113 1.09 -10.41 4.60
C THR A 113 0.88 -11.43 5.73
N PRO A 114 0.89 -12.74 5.45
CA PRO A 114 1.19 -13.37 4.15
C PRO A 114 -0.03 -13.57 3.24
N THR A 115 -1.25 -13.54 3.78
CA THR A 115 -2.48 -13.95 3.08
C THR A 115 -2.78 -13.11 1.84
N VAL A 116 -2.46 -11.81 1.86
CA VAL A 116 -2.65 -10.91 0.71
C VAL A 116 -1.89 -11.37 -0.54
N GLY A 117 -0.77 -12.08 -0.39
CA GLY A 117 -0.03 -12.64 -1.53
C GLY A 117 -0.87 -13.68 -2.30
N LEU A 118 -1.57 -14.56 -1.57
CA LEU A 118 -2.51 -15.51 -2.17
C LEU A 118 -3.71 -14.80 -2.79
N ALA A 119 -4.18 -13.71 -2.17
CA ALA A 119 -5.23 -12.88 -2.74
C ALA A 119 -4.80 -12.18 -4.05
N CYS A 120 -3.52 -11.79 -4.18
CA CYS A 120 -2.98 -11.26 -5.43
C CYS A 120 -3.00 -12.33 -6.53
N GLN A 121 -2.49 -13.53 -6.23
CA GLN A 121 -2.45 -14.65 -7.17
C GLN A 121 -3.85 -15.06 -7.66
N ARG A 122 -4.84 -15.03 -6.76
CA ARG A 122 -6.23 -15.40 -7.05
C ARG A 122 -7.14 -14.21 -7.35
N TYR A 123 -6.59 -13.02 -7.58
CA TYR A 123 -7.37 -11.79 -7.68
C TYR A 123 -8.48 -11.87 -8.73
N SER A 124 -8.14 -12.34 -9.94
CA SER A 124 -9.07 -12.39 -11.06
C SER A 124 -10.25 -13.35 -10.81
N SER A 125 -9.98 -14.53 -10.24
CA SER A 125 -11.03 -15.51 -9.92
C SER A 125 -11.86 -15.12 -8.69
N MET A 126 -11.28 -14.36 -7.76
CA MET A 126 -11.95 -13.85 -6.56
C MET A 126 -12.58 -12.46 -6.75
N PHE A 127 -12.54 -11.90 -7.95
CA PHE A 127 -13.00 -10.55 -8.21
C PHE A 127 -14.49 -10.41 -7.89
N ARG A 128 -14.83 -9.38 -7.12
CA ARG A 128 -16.21 -9.09 -6.67
C ARG A 128 -16.57 -7.62 -6.81
N HIS A 129 -15.66 -6.76 -6.39
CA HIS A 129 -15.84 -5.31 -6.43
C HIS A 129 -14.50 -4.63 -6.72
N ALA A 130 -14.52 -3.69 -7.67
CA ALA A 130 -13.36 -2.85 -7.96
C ALA A 130 -13.21 -1.79 -6.86
N ASN A 131 -12.18 -1.94 -6.04
CA ASN A 131 -11.80 -0.95 -5.04
C ASN A 131 -10.50 -0.26 -5.52
N GLY A 132 -10.63 0.91 -6.14
CA GLY A 132 -9.50 1.68 -6.64
C GLY A 132 -9.61 2.07 -8.13
N ILE A 133 -8.49 2.50 -8.69
CA ILE A 133 -8.38 2.89 -10.10
C ILE A 133 -7.33 2.02 -10.80
N HIS A 134 -7.65 1.58 -12.02
CA HIS A 134 -6.73 0.84 -12.88
C HIS A 134 -6.39 1.69 -14.11
N PHE A 135 -5.11 2.03 -14.25
CA PHE A 135 -4.57 2.63 -15.47
C PHE A 135 -3.91 1.56 -16.30
N TYR A 136 -4.16 1.58 -17.61
CA TYR A 136 -3.49 0.75 -18.60
C TYR A 136 -3.29 1.57 -19.88
N PRO A 137 -2.45 1.15 -20.84
CA PRO A 137 -2.09 2.01 -21.97
C PRO A 137 -3.26 2.56 -22.78
N GLY A 138 -4.42 1.89 -22.80
CA GLY A 138 -5.61 2.38 -23.49
C GLY A 138 -6.35 3.54 -22.81
N ASN A 139 -6.05 3.87 -21.54
CA ASN A 139 -6.75 4.92 -20.81
C ASN A 139 -5.85 5.99 -20.16
N ILE A 140 -4.52 5.83 -20.22
CA ILE A 140 -3.57 6.69 -19.50
C ILE A 140 -3.64 8.17 -19.94
N ASP A 141 -3.97 8.43 -21.20
CA ASP A 141 -4.11 9.81 -21.68
C ASP A 141 -5.31 10.54 -21.10
N GLN A 142 -6.27 9.80 -20.53
CA GLN A 142 -7.41 10.34 -19.82
C GLN A 142 -7.19 10.34 -18.29
N ALA A 143 -5.97 10.12 -17.80
CA ALA A 143 -5.69 9.94 -16.38
C ALA A 143 -6.26 11.08 -15.51
N GLU A 144 -6.10 12.32 -15.93
CA GLU A 144 -6.64 13.47 -15.19
C GLU A 144 -8.17 13.41 -15.06
N ASN A 145 -8.87 13.11 -16.15
CA ASN A 145 -10.33 12.98 -16.16
C ASN A 145 -10.79 11.79 -15.30
N ILE A 146 -10.05 10.68 -15.33
CA ILE A 146 -10.36 9.49 -14.52
C ILE A 146 -10.19 9.80 -13.03
N LEU A 147 -9.09 10.44 -12.62
CA LEU A 147 -8.84 10.84 -11.24
C LEU A 147 -9.89 11.84 -10.74
N ARG A 148 -10.26 12.84 -11.55
CA ARG A 148 -11.30 13.83 -11.21
C ARG A 148 -12.70 13.22 -11.04
N ARG A 149 -12.97 12.09 -11.70
CA ARG A 149 -14.25 11.35 -11.59
C ARG A 149 -14.29 10.39 -10.40
N PHE A 150 -13.18 10.18 -9.70
CA PHE A 150 -13.18 9.35 -8.50
C PHE A 150 -14.17 9.90 -7.48
N VAL A 151 -14.88 9.00 -6.80
CA VAL A 151 -16.05 9.34 -5.95
C VAL A 151 -15.69 10.37 -4.89
N HIS A 152 -14.49 10.25 -4.31
CA HIS A 152 -13.97 11.16 -3.29
C HIS A 152 -12.94 12.11 -3.90
N SER A 153 -13.14 13.41 -3.71
CA SER A 153 -12.24 14.44 -4.24
C SER A 153 -11.10 14.81 -3.28
N ASN A 154 -11.25 14.56 -1.97
CA ASN A 154 -10.25 14.91 -0.96
C ASN A 154 -9.32 13.73 -0.65
N ILE A 155 -8.58 13.25 -1.64
CA ILE A 155 -7.59 12.18 -1.43
C ILE A 155 -6.37 12.73 -0.68
N ARG A 156 -5.86 11.96 0.29
CA ARG A 156 -4.66 12.31 1.09
C ARG A 156 -3.54 11.31 0.95
N VAL A 157 -3.88 10.04 0.76
CA VAL A 157 -2.89 8.99 0.53
C VAL A 157 -3.38 8.12 -0.62
N ALA A 158 -2.52 7.96 -1.61
CA ALA A 158 -2.66 6.94 -2.64
C ALA A 158 -1.52 5.93 -2.49
N VAL A 159 -1.85 4.66 -2.59
CA VAL A 159 -0.83 3.59 -2.72
C VAL A 159 -0.92 3.07 -4.14
N VAL A 160 0.20 3.12 -4.83
CA VAL A 160 0.32 2.89 -6.28
C VAL A 160 1.31 1.76 -6.51
N THR A 161 0.94 0.80 -7.36
CA THR A 161 1.83 -0.30 -7.75
C THR A 161 1.77 -0.54 -9.27
N ASP A 162 2.88 -0.97 -9.88
CA ASP A 162 2.86 -1.58 -11.23
C ASP A 162 2.72 -3.11 -11.21
N ASN A 163 2.54 -3.67 -10.01
CA ASN A 163 2.29 -5.07 -9.72
C ASN A 163 3.44 -6.04 -10.09
N GLN A 164 4.64 -5.52 -10.37
CA GLN A 164 5.74 -6.35 -10.88
C GLN A 164 6.54 -7.03 -9.77
N GLY A 165 6.70 -6.34 -8.64
CA GLY A 165 7.62 -6.70 -7.57
C GLY A 165 6.96 -7.25 -6.33
N ILE A 166 5.75 -7.84 -6.43
CA ILE A 166 4.99 -8.26 -5.25
C ILE A 166 5.82 -9.23 -4.39
N LEU A 167 6.07 -8.83 -3.14
CA LEU A 167 7.03 -9.46 -2.24
C LEU A 167 6.94 -11.00 -2.25
N GLY A 168 8.00 -11.66 -2.72
CA GLY A 168 8.15 -13.12 -2.70
C GLY A 168 7.37 -13.90 -3.75
N ILE A 169 6.45 -13.25 -4.49
CA ILE A 169 5.63 -13.90 -5.53
C ILE A 169 5.77 -13.24 -6.92
N GLY A 170 6.50 -12.12 -7.02
CA GLY A 170 6.87 -11.50 -8.29
C GLY A 170 5.70 -10.86 -9.02
N ASP A 171 5.67 -11.02 -10.35
CA ASP A 171 4.71 -10.36 -11.21
C ASP A 171 3.30 -10.96 -11.09
N GLN A 172 2.35 -10.17 -10.59
CA GLN A 172 0.96 -10.58 -10.37
C GLN A 172 -0.03 -9.85 -11.30
N GLY A 173 0.45 -9.07 -12.28
CA GLY A 173 -0.41 -8.30 -13.18
C GLY A 173 -1.45 -7.48 -12.41
N ALA A 174 -2.68 -7.35 -12.91
CA ALA A 174 -3.73 -6.59 -12.21
C ALA A 174 -4.03 -7.04 -10.75
N GLY A 175 -3.61 -8.24 -10.34
CA GLY A 175 -3.83 -8.76 -8.99
C GLY A 175 -3.05 -8.04 -7.89
N GLY A 176 -1.95 -7.37 -8.23
CA GLY A 176 -1.11 -6.64 -7.27
C GLY A 176 -1.82 -5.51 -6.53
N ILE A 177 -2.93 -4.97 -7.07
CA ILE A 177 -3.71 -3.91 -6.39
C ILE A 177 -4.23 -4.32 -5.01
N ALA A 178 -4.34 -5.63 -4.73
CA ALA A 178 -4.72 -6.13 -3.42
C ALA A 178 -3.72 -5.69 -2.32
N ILE A 179 -2.44 -5.51 -2.65
CA ILE A 179 -1.44 -4.94 -1.74
C ILE A 179 -1.79 -3.50 -1.39
N CYS A 180 -2.10 -2.66 -2.38
CA CYS A 180 -2.47 -1.27 -2.15
C CYS A 180 -3.70 -1.17 -1.23
N LEU A 181 -4.68 -2.04 -1.44
CA LEU A 181 -5.87 -2.12 -0.58
C LEU A 181 -5.52 -2.50 0.85
N GLY A 182 -4.69 -3.52 1.04
CA GLY A 182 -4.21 -3.95 2.35
C GLY A 182 -3.45 -2.83 3.07
N LYS A 183 -2.50 -2.18 2.40
CA LYS A 183 -1.74 -1.05 2.95
C LYS A 183 -2.63 0.12 3.37
N LEU A 184 -3.60 0.49 2.54
CA LEU A 184 -4.52 1.58 2.89
C LEU A 184 -5.41 1.24 4.08
N MET A 185 -5.76 -0.04 4.28
CA MET A 185 -6.42 -0.45 5.54
C MET A 185 -5.50 -0.28 6.74
N LEU A 186 -4.20 -0.58 6.60
CA LEU A 186 -3.20 -0.36 7.64
C LEU A 186 -2.96 1.13 7.91
N TYR A 187 -3.01 2.00 6.90
CA TYR A 187 -2.99 3.45 7.10
C TYR A 187 -4.14 3.92 8.00
N THR A 188 -5.34 3.37 7.83
CA THR A 188 -6.45 3.68 8.72
C THR A 188 -6.20 3.16 10.13
N GLN A 189 -5.63 1.96 10.30
CA GLN A 189 -5.38 1.39 11.62
C GLN A 189 -4.22 2.08 12.37
N GLY A 190 -3.09 2.31 11.69
CA GLY A 190 -1.86 2.81 12.29
C GLY A 190 -1.75 4.33 12.32
N ALA A 191 -2.29 5.02 11.32
CA ALA A 191 -2.17 6.48 11.18
C ALA A 191 -3.51 7.22 11.34
N GLY A 192 -4.63 6.51 11.53
CA GLY A 192 -5.95 7.12 11.70
C GLY A 192 -6.48 7.82 10.44
N ILE A 193 -5.91 7.52 9.27
CA ILE A 193 -6.34 8.13 8.00
C ILE A 193 -7.67 7.54 7.60
N ALA A 194 -8.69 8.39 7.46
CA ALA A 194 -10.03 7.91 7.16
C ALA A 194 -10.09 7.24 5.78
N PRO A 195 -10.83 6.12 5.61
CA PRO A 195 -10.81 5.32 4.38
C PRO A 195 -11.24 6.06 3.09
N TRP A 196 -12.04 7.11 3.19
CA TRP A 196 -12.43 7.94 2.03
C TRP A 196 -11.35 8.94 1.59
N HIS A 197 -10.26 9.07 2.35
CA HIS A 197 -9.06 9.80 1.96
C HIS A 197 -8.00 8.91 1.29
N CYS A 198 -8.29 7.60 1.18
CA CYS A 198 -7.39 6.58 0.67
C CYS A 198 -7.75 6.21 -0.78
N LEU A 199 -6.75 6.11 -1.66
CA LEU A 199 -6.94 5.75 -3.07
C LEU A 199 -5.94 4.65 -3.51
N PRO A 200 -6.39 3.40 -3.71
CA PRO A 200 -5.56 2.36 -4.31
C PRO A 200 -5.50 2.52 -5.83
N ILE A 201 -4.30 2.43 -6.40
CA ILE A 201 -4.08 2.59 -7.84
C ILE A 201 -3.20 1.46 -8.38
N SER A 202 -3.64 0.84 -9.46
CA SER A 202 -2.85 -0.12 -10.24
C SER A 202 -2.43 0.50 -11.56
N LEU A 203 -1.13 0.48 -11.83
CA LEU A 203 -0.51 0.81 -13.11
C LEU A 203 -0.31 -0.49 -13.90
N ASP A 204 -1.38 -0.95 -14.53
CA ASP A 204 -1.39 -2.18 -15.33
C ASP A 204 -0.72 -1.95 -16.69
N VAL A 205 0.60 -2.08 -16.69
CA VAL A 205 1.48 -1.94 -17.86
C VAL A 205 1.67 -3.27 -18.60
N GLY A 206 0.83 -4.26 -18.32
CA GLY A 206 0.98 -5.65 -18.76
C GLY A 206 1.62 -6.53 -17.69
N THR A 207 1.82 -7.81 -18.01
CA THR A 207 2.45 -8.80 -17.13
C THR A 207 3.33 -9.75 -17.93
N ASP A 208 4.49 -10.12 -17.40
CA ASP A 208 5.36 -11.15 -17.97
C ASP A 208 5.04 -12.54 -17.40
N ASN A 209 4.04 -12.63 -16.52
CA ASN A 209 3.58 -13.89 -15.95
C ASN A 209 2.73 -14.64 -16.97
N LYS A 210 3.34 -15.65 -17.63
CA LYS A 210 2.68 -16.46 -18.66
C LYS A 210 1.42 -17.16 -18.17
N ALA A 211 1.39 -17.63 -16.93
CA ALA A 211 0.21 -18.28 -16.37
C ALA A 211 -0.98 -17.31 -16.30
N LEU A 212 -0.75 -16.03 -16.00
CA LEU A 212 -1.81 -15.01 -16.03
C LEU A 212 -2.24 -14.68 -17.46
N LEU A 213 -1.31 -14.60 -18.41
CA LEU A 213 -1.64 -14.33 -19.82
C LEU A 213 -2.50 -15.47 -20.43
N GLU A 214 -2.21 -16.71 -20.06
CA GLU A 214 -2.91 -17.92 -20.50
C GLU A 214 -4.24 -18.16 -19.75
N ASP A 215 -4.40 -17.62 -18.54
CA ASP A 215 -5.63 -17.78 -17.75
C ASP A 215 -6.81 -17.03 -18.40
N PRO A 216 -7.88 -17.70 -18.85
CA PRO A 216 -9.04 -17.05 -19.48
C PRO A 216 -9.81 -16.11 -18.54
N PHE A 217 -9.61 -16.22 -17.23
CA PHE A 217 -10.25 -15.35 -16.23
C PHE A 217 -9.42 -14.13 -15.86
N TYR A 218 -8.16 -14.04 -16.29
CA TYR A 218 -7.31 -12.88 -16.01
C TYR A 218 -7.96 -11.56 -16.44
N LEU A 219 -8.07 -10.63 -15.48
CA LEU A 219 -8.75 -9.35 -15.64
C LEU A 219 -7.83 -8.20 -16.06
N GLY A 220 -6.51 -8.40 -16.01
CA GLY A 220 -5.55 -7.37 -16.39
C GLY A 220 -5.39 -7.24 -17.91
N TRP A 221 -4.62 -6.24 -18.31
CA TRP A 221 -4.30 -5.98 -19.70
C TRP A 221 -3.43 -7.11 -20.26
N ARG A 222 -3.99 -7.91 -21.17
CA ARG A 222 -3.41 -9.16 -21.71
C ARG A 222 -2.27 -8.92 -22.70
N HIS A 223 -1.19 -8.31 -22.21
CA HIS A 223 0.03 -8.06 -22.95
C HIS A 223 1.23 -8.25 -22.04
N GLU A 224 2.37 -8.60 -22.64
CA GLU A 224 3.67 -8.50 -21.98
C GLU A 224 3.93 -7.06 -21.52
N ARG A 225 4.78 -6.90 -20.50
CA ARG A 225 5.04 -5.58 -19.92
C ARG A 225 5.63 -4.62 -20.95
N ILE A 226 5.07 -3.41 -21.04
CA ILE A 226 5.75 -2.32 -21.75
C ILE A 226 7.04 -1.93 -21.01
N ARG A 227 8.07 -1.56 -21.77
CA ARG A 227 9.41 -1.21 -21.25
C ARG A 227 9.96 0.05 -21.91
N GLY A 228 11.06 0.55 -21.37
CA GLY A 228 11.78 1.72 -21.90
C GLY A 228 10.88 2.95 -21.97
N ASP A 229 11.01 3.71 -23.05
CA ASP A 229 10.31 5.00 -23.23
C ASP A 229 8.79 4.89 -23.11
N LYS A 230 8.19 3.76 -23.53
CA LYS A 230 6.74 3.55 -23.40
C LYS A 230 6.32 3.48 -21.93
N TYR A 231 7.08 2.75 -21.11
CA TYR A 231 6.82 2.66 -19.66
C TYR A 231 7.05 4.01 -18.98
N LEU A 232 8.17 4.68 -19.30
CA LEU A 232 8.50 5.98 -18.73
C LEU A 232 7.43 7.02 -19.07
N HIS A 233 6.99 7.07 -20.33
CA HIS A 233 5.90 7.92 -20.77
C HIS A 233 4.61 7.63 -20.01
N PHE A 234 4.24 6.35 -19.88
CA PHE A 234 3.06 5.92 -19.15
C PHE A 234 3.05 6.42 -17.69
N VAL A 235 4.14 6.17 -16.95
CA VAL A 235 4.27 6.61 -15.55
C VAL A 235 4.28 8.15 -15.46
N GLN A 236 4.93 8.83 -16.40
CA GLN A 236 4.94 10.30 -16.43
C GLN A 236 3.56 10.90 -16.66
N ARG A 237 2.74 10.32 -17.55
CA ARG A 237 1.35 10.73 -17.76
C ARG A 237 0.53 10.56 -16.48
N PHE A 238 0.70 9.45 -15.77
CA PHE A 238 0.09 9.24 -14.45
C PHE A 238 0.56 10.29 -13.43
N ALA A 239 1.86 10.44 -13.23
CA ALA A 239 2.42 11.32 -12.21
C ALA A 239 1.98 12.79 -12.40
N ARG A 240 2.00 13.28 -13.64
CA ARG A 240 1.51 14.63 -13.97
C ARG A 240 0.01 14.79 -13.66
N ALA A 241 -0.80 13.81 -14.03
CA ALA A 241 -2.22 13.82 -13.73
C ALA A 241 -2.49 13.76 -12.21
N PHE A 242 -1.77 12.91 -11.49
CA PHE A 242 -1.89 12.79 -10.03
C PHE A 242 -1.56 14.10 -9.33
N ARG A 243 -0.43 14.73 -9.68
CA ARG A 243 -0.04 16.06 -9.15
C ARG A 243 -1.10 17.12 -9.42
N SER A 244 -1.65 17.15 -10.64
CA SER A 244 -2.65 18.14 -11.05
C SER A 244 -3.96 18.00 -10.27
N VAL A 245 -4.41 16.76 -10.03
CA VAL A 245 -5.71 16.49 -9.39
C VAL A 245 -5.61 16.46 -7.87
N PHE A 246 -4.52 15.91 -7.31
CA PHE A 246 -4.32 15.72 -5.87
C PHE A 246 -2.97 16.30 -5.41
N PRO A 247 -2.75 17.62 -5.51
CA PRO A 247 -1.45 18.24 -5.26
C PRO A 247 -0.93 18.08 -3.83
N ASN A 248 -1.84 17.85 -2.87
CA ASN A 248 -1.51 17.68 -1.45
C ASN A 248 -1.58 16.22 -0.99
N ALA A 249 -1.85 15.27 -1.89
CA ALA A 249 -1.91 13.86 -1.54
C ALA A 249 -0.53 13.21 -1.60
N LEU A 250 -0.26 12.36 -0.62
CA LEU A 250 0.89 11.47 -0.61
C LEU A 250 0.70 10.36 -1.64
N CYS A 251 1.67 10.19 -2.53
CA CYS A 251 1.78 9.08 -3.45
C CYS A 251 2.82 8.09 -2.93
N GLN A 252 2.37 6.99 -2.35
CA GLN A 252 3.25 5.89 -1.96
C GLN A 252 3.42 4.91 -3.13
N TRP A 253 4.67 4.68 -3.52
CA TRP A 253 5.04 3.64 -4.49
C TRP A 253 5.26 2.30 -3.78
N GLU A 254 4.70 1.25 -4.34
CA GLU A 254 4.63 -0.07 -3.69
C GLU A 254 4.88 -1.21 -4.68
N ASP A 255 5.72 -2.18 -4.29
CA ASP A 255 5.95 -3.43 -5.00
C ASP A 255 6.28 -3.25 -6.49
N PHE A 256 7.10 -2.25 -6.80
CA PHE A 256 7.72 -2.11 -8.12
C PHE A 256 8.91 -3.06 -8.23
N SER A 257 9.26 -3.47 -9.46
CA SER A 257 10.56 -4.14 -9.64
C SER A 257 11.68 -3.23 -9.14
N LYS A 258 12.75 -3.84 -8.61
CA LYS A 258 13.86 -3.11 -8.00
C LYS A 258 14.37 -1.95 -8.87
N GLN A 259 14.54 -2.17 -10.18
CA GLN A 259 15.04 -1.13 -11.09
C GLN A 259 14.05 0.03 -11.23
N ASN A 260 12.76 -0.28 -11.41
CA ASN A 260 11.71 0.74 -11.53
C ASN A 260 11.48 1.47 -10.21
N ALA A 261 11.56 0.79 -9.07
CA ALA A 261 11.38 1.36 -7.74
C ALA A 261 12.34 2.53 -7.50
N PHE A 262 13.64 2.34 -7.76
CA PHE A 262 14.65 3.40 -7.65
C PHE A 262 14.43 4.49 -8.70
N ALA A 263 14.25 4.12 -9.97
CA ALA A 263 14.08 5.10 -11.05
C ALA A 263 12.87 6.03 -10.80
N ILE A 264 11.75 5.48 -10.33
CA ILE A 264 10.53 6.25 -10.03
C ILE A 264 10.72 7.11 -8.78
N ARG A 265 11.26 6.54 -7.69
CA ARG A 265 11.57 7.30 -6.46
C ARG A 265 12.39 8.54 -6.78
N ASP A 266 13.49 8.36 -7.53
CA ASP A 266 14.44 9.43 -7.81
C ASP A 266 13.88 10.45 -8.82
N SER A 267 13.14 10.00 -9.83
CA SER A 267 12.56 10.88 -10.85
C SER A 267 11.48 11.81 -10.30
N TYR A 268 10.71 11.37 -9.30
CA TYR A 268 9.57 12.14 -8.79
C TYR A 268 9.79 12.73 -7.39
N LEU A 269 10.99 12.60 -6.82
CA LEU A 269 11.33 13.11 -5.49
C LEU A 269 10.99 14.60 -5.29
N HIS A 270 11.17 15.41 -6.33
CA HIS A 270 10.91 16.85 -6.29
C HIS A 270 9.63 17.27 -7.02
N ASP A 271 8.93 16.33 -7.64
CA ASP A 271 7.71 16.59 -8.42
C ASP A 271 6.42 16.15 -7.70
N LEU A 272 6.51 15.17 -6.81
CA LEU A 272 5.39 14.63 -6.05
C LEU A 272 5.73 14.57 -4.56
N ILE A 273 4.72 14.74 -3.72
CA ILE A 273 4.80 14.31 -2.31
C ILE A 273 4.75 12.79 -2.33
N SER A 274 5.91 12.14 -2.43
CA SER A 274 5.99 10.71 -2.64
C SER A 274 7.13 10.04 -1.90
N PHE A 275 6.98 8.75 -1.64
CA PHE A 275 8.01 7.88 -1.11
C PHE A 275 7.77 6.44 -1.57
N ASN A 276 8.78 5.59 -1.48
CA ASN A 276 8.65 4.16 -1.72
C ASN A 276 8.85 3.42 -0.39
N ASP A 277 7.87 2.62 0.03
CA ASP A 277 7.93 1.95 1.34
C ASP A 277 8.92 0.78 1.36
N ASP A 278 9.06 0.06 0.25
CA ASP A 278 10.02 -1.05 0.13
C ASP A 278 11.46 -0.60 0.34
N ILE A 279 11.78 0.64 -0.08
CA ILE A 279 13.08 1.27 0.10
C ILE A 279 13.13 2.05 1.42
N GLN A 280 12.36 3.13 1.52
CA GLN A 280 12.47 4.11 2.59
C GLN A 280 11.80 3.64 3.89
N GLY A 281 10.66 2.96 3.78
CA GLY A 281 9.95 2.37 4.93
C GLY A 281 10.76 1.25 5.59
N THR A 282 11.25 0.30 4.79
CA THR A 282 12.16 -0.77 5.26
C THR A 282 13.43 -0.21 5.91
N GLY A 283 14.03 0.81 5.32
CA GLY A 283 15.19 1.49 5.92
C GLY A 283 14.87 2.12 7.26
N SER A 284 13.74 2.85 7.35
CA SER A 284 13.31 3.55 8.56
C SER A 284 13.03 2.60 9.73
N VAL A 285 12.25 1.53 9.51
CA VAL A 285 11.93 0.57 10.57
C VAL A 285 13.17 -0.19 11.06
N THR A 286 14.10 -0.50 10.15
CA THR A 286 15.35 -1.18 10.50
C THR A 286 16.26 -0.26 11.31
N LEU A 287 16.38 1.01 10.91
CA LEU A 287 17.14 2.00 11.67
C LEU A 287 16.56 2.19 13.08
N ALA A 288 15.24 2.25 13.23
CA ALA A 288 14.60 2.33 14.54
C ALA A 288 14.97 1.15 15.46
N ALA A 289 15.04 -0.06 14.91
CA ALA A 289 15.49 -1.25 15.62
C ALA A 289 16.97 -1.16 16.02
N ILE A 290 17.84 -0.70 15.10
CA ILE A 290 19.27 -0.49 15.36
C ILE A 290 19.46 0.53 16.50
N LEU A 291 18.81 1.69 16.43
CA LEU A 291 18.89 2.73 17.45
C LEU A 291 18.41 2.23 18.82
N THR A 292 17.38 1.38 18.84
CA THR A 292 16.91 0.72 20.08
C THR A 292 17.99 -0.21 20.64
N GLY A 293 18.63 -1.01 19.78
CA GLY A 293 19.77 -1.85 20.18
C GLY A 293 20.95 -1.02 20.71
N MET A 294 21.29 0.09 20.07
CA MET A 294 22.35 1.00 20.50
C MET A 294 22.08 1.57 21.90
N LYS A 295 20.84 1.98 22.18
CA LYS A 295 20.42 2.45 23.52
C LYS A 295 20.61 1.40 24.60
N ILE A 296 20.27 0.14 24.31
CA ILE A 296 20.45 -0.98 25.25
C ILE A 296 21.93 -1.25 25.49
N LYS A 297 22.74 -1.27 24.43
CA LYS A 297 24.19 -1.48 24.51
C LYS A 297 24.96 -0.30 25.10
N LYS A 298 24.36 0.91 25.10
CA LYS A 298 25.02 2.18 25.43
C LYS A 298 26.20 2.48 24.51
N GLU A 299 26.05 2.18 23.23
CA GLU A 299 27.04 2.43 22.18
C GLU A 299 26.47 3.44 21.17
N LYS A 300 27.34 4.08 20.36
CA LYS A 300 26.89 4.94 19.27
C LYS A 300 26.77 4.16 17.96
N ILE A 301 25.89 4.64 17.08
CA ILE A 301 25.75 4.11 15.72
C ILE A 301 27.05 4.32 14.92
N THR A 302 27.77 5.40 15.21
CA THR A 302 29.05 5.77 14.58
C THR A 302 30.22 4.85 14.92
N ASP A 303 30.09 4.04 15.96
CA ASP A 303 31.15 3.13 16.45
C ASP A 303 31.03 1.72 15.83
N GLN A 304 29.96 1.46 15.07
CA GLN A 304 29.65 0.13 14.55
C GLN A 304 30.05 -0.04 13.08
N ARG A 305 30.23 -1.30 12.69
CA ARG A 305 30.34 -1.69 11.28
C ARG A 305 29.14 -2.55 10.89
N TYR A 306 28.54 -2.22 9.75
CA TYR A 306 27.28 -2.81 9.31
C TYR A 306 27.52 -3.75 8.13
N LEU A 307 26.95 -4.95 8.21
CA LEU A 307 26.88 -5.87 7.07
C LEU A 307 25.42 -6.18 6.76
N ILE A 308 24.96 -5.76 5.59
CA ILE A 308 23.59 -5.94 5.13
C ILE A 308 23.58 -7.13 4.15
N HIS A 309 22.91 -8.20 4.55
CA HIS A 309 22.76 -9.39 3.70
C HIS A 309 21.57 -9.23 2.74
N GLY A 310 21.84 -8.65 1.58
CA GLY A 310 20.88 -8.42 0.50
C GLY A 310 21.00 -7.00 -0.03
N ALA A 311 21.40 -6.83 -1.29
CA ALA A 311 21.49 -5.53 -1.97
C ALA A 311 20.30 -5.32 -2.96
N GLY A 312 19.09 -5.59 -2.46
CA GLY A 312 17.82 -5.28 -3.12
C GLY A 312 17.30 -3.89 -2.71
N ALA A 313 16.03 -3.59 -3.04
CA ALA A 313 15.38 -2.33 -2.69
C ALA A 313 15.49 -2.00 -1.20
N GLY A 314 15.01 -2.89 -0.33
CA GLY A 314 15.08 -2.70 1.12
C GLY A 314 16.49 -2.69 1.70
N GLY A 315 17.40 -3.50 1.16
CA GLY A 315 18.79 -3.53 1.65
C GLY A 315 19.58 -2.25 1.36
N VAL A 316 19.38 -1.68 0.18
CA VAL A 316 19.90 -0.34 -0.14
C VAL A 316 19.25 0.71 0.76
N GLY A 317 17.93 0.68 0.92
CA GLY A 317 17.23 1.62 1.81
C GLY A 317 17.71 1.57 3.27
N ILE A 318 18.04 0.37 3.77
CA ILE A 318 18.68 0.19 5.09
C ILE A 318 20.06 0.85 5.11
N ALA A 319 20.88 0.64 4.08
CA ALA A 319 22.20 1.26 3.98
C ALA A 319 22.11 2.80 3.96
N GLU A 320 21.22 3.36 3.13
CA GLU A 320 20.98 4.81 3.02
C GLU A 320 20.55 5.42 4.37
N GLN A 321 19.67 4.73 5.12
CA GLN A 321 19.19 5.23 6.42
C GLN A 321 20.25 5.13 7.53
N ILE A 322 21.05 4.07 7.55
CA ILE A 322 22.19 3.98 8.48
C ILE A 322 23.22 5.07 8.17
N GLU A 323 23.57 5.27 6.88
CA GLU A 323 24.49 6.33 6.47
C GLU A 323 23.98 7.71 6.90
N SER A 324 22.70 8.00 6.64
CA SER A 324 22.06 9.27 7.03
C SER A 324 22.13 9.52 8.53
N ALA A 325 21.81 8.51 9.35
CA ALA A 325 21.87 8.61 10.80
C ALA A 325 23.31 8.81 11.33
N MET A 326 24.30 8.14 10.73
CA MET A 326 25.71 8.34 11.07
C MET A 326 26.20 9.75 10.73
N ILE A 327 25.72 10.31 9.61
CA ILE A 327 26.01 11.70 9.21
C ILE A 327 25.35 12.70 10.17
N GLU A 328 24.10 12.45 10.58
CA GLU A 328 23.39 13.28 11.55
C GLU A 328 24.09 13.31 12.93
N GLU A 329 24.76 12.21 13.32
CA GLU A 329 25.64 12.16 14.50
C GLU A 329 27.03 12.79 14.30
N GLY A 330 27.30 13.36 13.11
CA GLY A 330 28.48 14.18 12.83
C GLY A 330 29.61 13.49 12.06
N LEU A 331 29.42 12.26 11.55
CA LEU A 331 30.43 11.64 10.68
C LEU A 331 30.38 12.23 9.26
N PRO A 332 31.55 12.43 8.60
CA PRO A 332 31.59 12.69 7.17
C PRO A 332 30.97 11.52 6.38
N ALA A 333 30.26 11.83 5.28
CA ALA A 333 29.56 10.82 4.47
C ALA A 333 30.48 9.68 3.99
N GLU A 334 31.70 9.99 3.56
CA GLU A 334 32.70 8.99 3.15
C GLU A 334 33.07 8.02 4.29
N VAL A 335 33.16 8.51 5.53
CA VAL A 335 33.49 7.73 6.71
C VAL A 335 32.30 6.88 7.14
N ALA A 336 31.09 7.43 7.13
CA ALA A 336 29.86 6.68 7.39
C ALA A 336 29.73 5.52 6.40
N ARG A 337 29.84 5.83 5.10
CA ARG A 337 29.73 4.85 4.03
C ARG A 337 30.79 3.77 4.12
N ALA A 338 32.03 4.09 4.47
CA ALA A 338 33.11 3.11 4.62
C ALA A 338 32.81 2.01 5.66
N GLN A 339 31.90 2.26 6.60
CA GLN A 339 31.51 1.31 7.65
C GLN A 339 30.34 0.39 7.25
N ILE A 340 29.68 0.65 6.11
CA ILE A 340 28.49 -0.07 5.66
C ILE A 340 28.82 -0.98 4.48
N TYR A 341 28.65 -2.29 4.66
CA TYR A 341 28.94 -3.34 3.67
C TYR A 341 27.64 -3.98 3.22
N THR A 342 27.54 -4.34 1.94
CA THR A 342 26.37 -5.05 1.39
C THR A 342 26.77 -6.34 0.68
N LEU A 343 25.94 -7.39 0.84
CA LEU A 343 26.06 -8.65 0.12
C LEU A 343 24.91 -8.79 -0.87
N ASP A 344 25.16 -9.42 -2.01
CA ASP A 344 24.11 -9.94 -2.89
C ASP A 344 24.33 -11.42 -3.20
N SER A 345 23.55 -11.99 -4.13
CA SER A 345 23.66 -13.40 -4.51
C SER A 345 25.03 -13.82 -5.02
N ARG A 346 25.93 -12.88 -5.35
CA ARG A 346 27.30 -13.12 -5.80
C ARG A 346 28.34 -12.76 -4.72
N GLY A 347 27.92 -12.57 -3.46
CA GLY A 347 28.78 -12.22 -2.34
C GLY A 347 28.92 -10.70 -2.15
N LEU A 348 30.07 -10.27 -1.61
CA LEU A 348 30.34 -8.87 -1.28
C LEU A 348 30.27 -7.97 -2.51
N VAL A 349 29.54 -6.86 -2.41
CA VAL A 349 29.44 -5.85 -3.47
C VAL A 349 30.75 -5.06 -3.51
N THR A 350 31.51 -5.24 -4.59
CA THR A 350 32.84 -4.61 -4.78
C THR A 350 32.95 -3.89 -6.12
N SER A 351 33.83 -2.88 -6.20
CA SER A 351 34.07 -2.08 -7.40
C SER A 351 34.65 -2.87 -8.58
N ALA A 352 35.21 -4.06 -8.32
CA ALA A 352 35.70 -5.00 -9.35
C ALA A 352 34.57 -5.69 -10.15
N ARG A 353 33.32 -5.62 -9.68
CA ARG A 353 32.19 -6.31 -10.28
C ARG A 353 31.42 -5.38 -11.22
N ASN A 354 30.79 -5.95 -12.25
CA ASN A 354 29.76 -5.21 -13.00
C ASN A 354 28.49 -5.09 -12.14
N LEU A 355 28.16 -3.87 -11.73
CA LEU A 355 27.12 -3.52 -10.77
C LEU A 355 26.05 -2.62 -11.40
N GLU A 356 24.80 -2.86 -11.02
CA GLU A 356 23.69 -1.94 -11.28
C GLU A 356 24.00 -0.57 -10.62
N PRO A 357 23.57 0.56 -11.22
CA PRO A 357 23.93 1.91 -10.75
C PRO A 357 23.75 2.11 -9.24
N VAL A 358 22.60 1.68 -8.69
CA VAL A 358 22.29 1.82 -7.26
C VAL A 358 23.25 1.07 -6.32
N LYS A 359 23.94 0.04 -6.80
CA LYS A 359 24.93 -0.72 -6.01
C LYS A 359 26.33 -0.12 -6.08
N GLN A 360 26.59 0.75 -7.07
CA GLN A 360 27.93 1.31 -7.28
C GLN A 360 28.34 2.21 -6.13
N GLU A 361 27.40 2.98 -5.58
CA GLU A 361 27.66 3.85 -4.43
C GLU A 361 28.03 3.07 -3.16
N LEU A 362 27.48 1.85 -3.00
CA LEU A 362 27.74 0.98 -1.84
C LEU A 362 28.92 0.02 -2.07
N ALA A 363 29.56 0.06 -3.24
CA ALA A 363 30.63 -0.85 -3.59
C ALA A 363 31.89 -0.61 -2.73
N LYS A 364 32.53 -1.72 -2.30
CA LYS A 364 33.81 -1.68 -1.59
C LYS A 364 34.98 -1.98 -2.50
N GLU A 365 36.13 -1.41 -2.16
CA GLU A 365 37.36 -1.80 -2.81
C GLU A 365 37.61 -3.30 -2.59
N PRO A 366 37.97 -4.05 -3.64
CA PRO A 366 38.29 -5.46 -3.52
C PRO A 366 39.46 -5.65 -2.55
N PRO A 367 39.47 -6.73 -1.73
CA PRO A 367 40.66 -7.11 -0.98
C PRO A 367 41.83 -7.28 -1.95
N ARG A 368 43.03 -6.78 -1.58
CA ARG A 368 44.24 -6.82 -2.44
C ARG A 368 44.62 -8.21 -2.97
N ASN A 369 44.06 -9.29 -2.40
CA ASN A 369 44.31 -10.69 -2.76
C ASN A 369 43.05 -11.46 -3.20
N ALA A 370 41.92 -10.81 -3.45
CA ALA A 370 40.69 -11.51 -3.83
C ALA A 370 40.69 -11.84 -5.32
N ARG A 371 40.59 -13.14 -5.65
CA ARG A 371 40.23 -13.61 -6.99
C ARG A 371 38.70 -13.53 -7.10
N PHE A 372 38.19 -12.67 -7.97
CA PHE A 372 36.77 -12.54 -8.27
C PHE A 372 36.40 -13.36 -9.51
#